data_AF-A0AAJ1KLM5-F1
#
_entry.id   AF-A0AAJ1KLM5-F1
#
_cell.length_a   1.000
_cell.length_b   1.000
_cell.length_c   1.000
_cell.angle_alpha   90.00
_cell.angle_beta   90.00
_cell.angle_gamma   90.00
#
_symmetry.space_group_name_H-M   'P 1'
#
loop_
_entity.id
_entity.type
_entity.pdbx_description
1 polymer ?
#
loop_
_entity_poly.entity_id
_entity_poly.type
_entity_poly.pdbx_seq_one_letter_code
_entity_poly.pdbx_strand_id
1 'polypeptide(L)'
;MSLSTQAPVERIVSILEASNAFRRVPTPIKIGNVPFDFAAVLIGKDKNPDLVVIIDTINEEIQRTRQKIGGLGRAMDVVGSRRPVTAILTGPRPDENTLESIARVCRVLPVGTPTGTKDDEVLEDWLSVLLPLPIAPQSGIAADPIGEIKKLLPTTLDHSLADVVLQVSPRGPKAVQQELKRRLTVPFAIAAKKLGEDE
;
A
#
# COMPACT_ATOMS: atom_id res chain seq x y z
N MET A 1 -28.18 -7.94 -0.83
CA MET A 1 -27.89 -9.26 -1.43
C MET A 1 -27.36 -10.12 -0.31
N SER A 2 -28.13 -11.12 0.12
CA SER A 2 -27.91 -11.92 1.33
C SER A 2 -26.75 -12.90 1.14
N LEU A 3 -25.60 -12.63 1.77
CA LEU A 3 -24.47 -13.55 1.88
C LEU A 3 -24.79 -14.63 2.93
N SER A 4 -25.66 -15.57 2.57
CA SER A 4 -25.93 -16.75 3.37
C SER A 4 -24.91 -17.85 3.07
N THR A 5 -24.20 -18.32 4.10
CA THR A 5 -23.58 -19.66 4.17
C THR A 5 -22.51 -20.02 3.13
N GLN A 6 -21.65 -19.09 2.71
CA GLN A 6 -20.47 -19.46 1.93
C GLN A 6 -19.41 -20.13 2.83
N ALA A 7 -18.82 -21.25 2.38
CA ALA A 7 -17.79 -21.97 3.14
C ALA A 7 -16.63 -21.03 3.50
N PRO A 8 -15.98 -21.17 4.68
CA PRO A 8 -14.99 -20.21 5.18
C PRO A 8 -13.88 -19.86 4.16
N VAL A 9 -13.39 -20.86 3.43
CA VAL A 9 -12.39 -20.70 2.37
C VAL A 9 -12.90 -19.75 1.27
N GLU A 10 -14.12 -19.96 0.80
CA GLU A 10 -14.69 -19.18 -0.30
C GLU A 10 -15.03 -17.74 0.13
N ARG A 11 -15.35 -17.50 1.41
CA ARG A 11 -15.46 -16.12 1.95
C ARG A 11 -14.12 -15.40 1.89
N ILE A 12 -13.04 -16.04 2.34
CA ILE A 12 -11.68 -15.46 2.30
C ILE A 12 -11.27 -15.17 0.85
N VAL A 13 -11.49 -16.11 -0.07
CA VAL A 13 -11.20 -15.92 -1.51
C VAL A 13 -11.96 -14.70 -2.03
N SER A 14 -13.25 -14.60 -1.74
CA SER A 14 -14.10 -13.51 -2.22
C SER A 14 -13.60 -12.13 -1.75
N ILE A 15 -13.20 -12.00 -0.47
CA ILE A 15 -12.65 -10.75 0.06
C ILE A 15 -11.33 -10.38 -0.63
N LEU A 16 -10.42 -11.34 -0.78
CA LEU A 16 -9.12 -11.10 -1.43
C LEU A 16 -9.27 -10.75 -2.92
N GLU A 17 -10.20 -11.38 -3.64
CA GLU A 17 -10.46 -11.04 -5.04
C GLU A 17 -11.17 -9.69 -5.20
N ALA A 18 -12.09 -9.34 -4.29
CA ALA A 18 -12.78 -8.05 -4.28
C ALA A 18 -11.82 -6.86 -4.12
N SER A 19 -10.70 -7.05 -3.43
CA SER A 19 -9.63 -6.04 -3.33
C SER A 19 -8.93 -5.72 -4.65
N ASN A 20 -9.15 -6.55 -5.68
CA ASN A 20 -8.44 -6.55 -6.96
C ASN A 20 -6.91 -6.73 -6.84
N ALA A 21 -6.36 -6.98 -5.65
CA ALA A 21 -4.93 -7.22 -5.44
C ALA A 21 -4.52 -8.67 -5.69
N PHE A 22 -5.47 -9.60 -5.72
CA PHE A 22 -5.25 -11.02 -5.89
C PHE A 22 -6.09 -11.60 -7.02
N ARG A 23 -5.64 -12.74 -7.57
CA ARG A 23 -6.44 -13.62 -8.42
C ARG A 23 -6.32 -15.06 -7.95
N ARG A 24 -7.44 -15.79 -7.92
CA ARG A 24 -7.41 -17.23 -7.72
C ARG A 24 -6.69 -17.93 -8.86
N VAL A 25 -6.00 -19.02 -8.52
CA VAL A 25 -5.35 -19.93 -9.46
C VAL A 25 -5.97 -21.31 -9.31
N PRO A 26 -6.13 -22.08 -10.41
CA PRO A 26 -6.61 -23.45 -10.33
C PRO A 26 -5.76 -24.29 -9.38
N THR A 27 -6.42 -25.10 -8.55
CA THR A 27 -5.80 -26.10 -7.70
C THR A 27 -5.92 -27.48 -8.36
N PRO A 28 -4.89 -28.34 -8.29
CA PRO A 28 -3.59 -28.12 -7.65
C PRO A 28 -2.69 -27.15 -8.43
N ILE A 29 -1.96 -26.29 -7.72
CA ILE A 29 -0.94 -25.42 -8.31
C ILE A 29 0.34 -26.22 -8.56
N LYS A 30 1.02 -25.99 -9.68
CA LYS A 30 2.31 -26.61 -9.97
C LYS A 30 3.45 -25.61 -9.74
N ILE A 31 4.42 -25.98 -8.91
CA ILE A 31 5.69 -25.27 -8.77
C ILE A 31 6.79 -26.16 -9.33
N GLY A 32 7.39 -25.76 -10.46
CA GLY A 32 8.21 -26.64 -11.27
C GLY A 32 7.37 -27.84 -11.76
N ASN A 33 7.77 -29.06 -11.41
CA ASN A 33 7.04 -30.28 -11.75
C ASN A 33 6.28 -30.90 -10.55
N VAL A 34 6.18 -30.18 -9.42
CA VAL A 34 5.57 -30.68 -8.19
C VAL A 34 4.18 -30.05 -8.02
N PRO A 35 3.10 -30.86 -7.96
CA PRO A 35 1.76 -30.36 -7.69
C PRO A 35 1.52 -30.16 -6.20
N PHE A 36 0.84 -29.07 -5.84
CA PHE A 36 0.41 -28.75 -4.48
C PHE A 36 -1.09 -28.51 -4.44
N ASP A 37 -1.75 -29.24 -3.55
CA ASP A 37 -3.20 -29.18 -3.38
C ASP A 37 -3.54 -28.50 -2.05
N PHE A 38 -4.04 -27.28 -2.14
CA PHE A 38 -4.51 -26.45 -1.02
C PHE A 38 -5.98 -26.14 -1.22
N ALA A 39 -6.71 -25.75 -0.16
CA ALA A 39 -8.13 -25.44 -0.25
C ALA A 39 -8.40 -24.30 -1.25
N ALA A 40 -7.52 -23.30 -1.30
CA ALA A 40 -7.45 -22.34 -2.39
C ALA A 40 -6.04 -21.77 -2.50
N VAL A 41 -5.71 -21.23 -3.69
CA VAL A 41 -4.44 -20.55 -3.95
C VAL A 41 -4.74 -19.26 -4.70
N LEU A 42 -4.13 -18.16 -4.26
CA LEU A 42 -4.22 -16.86 -4.92
C LEU A 42 -2.82 -16.30 -5.17
N ILE A 43 -2.67 -15.60 -6.29
CA ILE A 43 -1.43 -14.90 -6.64
C ILE A 43 -1.73 -13.40 -6.69
N GLY A 44 -0.85 -12.61 -6.08
CA GLY A 44 -0.89 -11.15 -6.16
C GLY A 44 -0.79 -10.64 -7.60
N LYS A 45 -1.57 -9.59 -7.90
CA LYS A 45 -1.56 -8.85 -9.17
C LYS A 45 -0.68 -7.60 -9.05
N ASP A 46 -0.29 -7.07 -10.20
CA ASP A 46 0.44 -5.81 -10.34
C ASP A 46 1.70 -5.75 -9.45
N LYS A 47 1.69 -4.88 -8.43
CA LYS A 47 2.81 -4.65 -7.51
C LYS A 47 2.80 -5.60 -6.32
N ASN A 48 1.77 -6.44 -6.15
CA ASN A 48 1.70 -7.40 -5.05
C ASN A 48 2.35 -8.73 -5.49
N PRO A 49 3.51 -9.13 -4.94
CA PRO A 49 4.20 -10.35 -5.33
C PRO A 49 3.68 -11.60 -4.58
N ASP A 50 2.83 -11.45 -3.58
CA ASP A 50 2.49 -12.51 -2.62
C ASP A 50 1.85 -13.72 -3.30
N LEU A 51 2.28 -14.91 -2.85
CA LEU A 51 1.58 -16.17 -3.08
C LEU A 51 0.80 -16.50 -1.80
N VAL A 52 -0.52 -16.53 -1.90
CA VAL A 52 -1.41 -16.85 -0.78
C VAL A 52 -1.91 -18.28 -0.95
N VAL A 53 -1.76 -19.09 0.09
CA VAL A 53 -2.33 -20.44 0.17
C VAL A 53 -3.30 -20.50 1.34
N ILE A 54 -4.50 -21.01 1.10
CA ILE A 54 -5.54 -21.18 2.13
C ILE A 54 -5.58 -22.64 2.53
N ILE A 55 -5.49 -22.88 3.84
CA ILE A 55 -5.57 -24.20 4.45
C ILE A 55 -6.77 -24.20 5.40
N ASP A 56 -7.63 -25.20 5.23
CA ASP A 56 -8.74 -25.48 6.13
C ASP A 56 -8.29 -26.51 7.17
N THR A 57 -8.09 -26.08 8.42
CA THR A 57 -7.59 -26.92 9.51
C THR A 57 -8.63 -27.92 10.02
N ILE A 58 -9.90 -27.81 9.61
CA ILE A 58 -10.93 -28.82 9.89
C ILE A 58 -10.78 -30.00 8.93
N ASN A 59 -10.48 -29.71 7.67
CA ASN A 59 -10.42 -30.71 6.60
C ASN A 59 -9.01 -31.25 6.34
N GLU A 60 -7.99 -30.64 6.94
CA GLU A 60 -6.58 -31.00 6.71
C GLU A 60 -5.83 -31.32 7.99
N GLU A 61 -5.18 -32.49 8.01
CA GLU A 61 -4.32 -32.90 9.12
C GLU A 61 -3.10 -31.97 9.25
N ILE A 62 -2.83 -31.51 10.48
CA ILE A 62 -1.72 -30.60 10.80
C ILE A 62 -0.37 -31.09 10.25
N GLN A 63 -0.06 -32.38 10.40
CA GLN A 63 1.21 -32.92 9.93
C GLN A 63 1.34 -32.87 8.41
N ARG A 64 0.23 -33.12 7.70
CA ARG A 64 0.15 -33.00 6.24
C ARG A 64 0.31 -31.55 5.80
N THR A 65 -0.34 -30.61 6.49
CA THR A 65 -0.18 -29.16 6.25
C THR A 65 1.28 -28.73 6.35
N ARG A 66 2.00 -29.15 7.41
CA ARG A 66 3.43 -28.85 7.60
C ARG A 66 4.28 -29.41 6.47
N GLN A 67 4.02 -30.63 6.05
CA GLN A 67 4.74 -31.26 4.93
C GLN A 67 4.47 -30.55 3.60
N LYS A 68 3.22 -30.18 3.31
CA LYS A 68 2.87 -29.42 2.10
C LYS A 68 3.55 -28.06 2.06
N ILE A 69 3.50 -27.30 3.15
CA ILE A 69 4.15 -25.98 3.24
C ILE A 69 5.68 -26.12 3.12
N GLY A 70 6.29 -27.07 3.84
CA GLY A 70 7.73 -27.31 3.72
C GLY A 70 8.15 -27.78 2.32
N GLY A 71 7.32 -28.60 1.68
CA GLY A 71 7.51 -29.00 0.28
C GLY A 71 7.37 -27.84 -0.70
N LEU A 72 6.38 -26.97 -0.48
CA LEU A 72 6.15 -25.77 -1.27
C LEU A 72 7.35 -24.82 -1.18
N GLY A 73 7.84 -24.54 0.03
CA GLY A 73 9.03 -23.72 0.24
C GLY A 73 10.24 -24.26 -0.52
N ARG A 74 10.54 -25.56 -0.37
CA ARG A 74 11.64 -26.19 -1.13
C ARG A 74 11.44 -26.11 -2.65
N ALA A 75 10.22 -26.33 -3.14
CA ALA A 75 9.93 -26.24 -4.56
C ALA A 75 10.14 -24.80 -5.08
N MET A 76 9.76 -23.80 -4.29
CA MET A 76 10.00 -22.39 -4.59
C MET A 76 11.49 -22.04 -4.64
N ASP A 77 12.28 -22.56 -3.69
CA ASP A 77 13.73 -22.41 -3.69
C ASP A 77 14.36 -23.01 -4.94
N VAL A 78 13.93 -24.21 -5.33
CA VAL A 78 14.43 -24.92 -6.52
C VAL A 78 14.16 -24.14 -7.82
N VAL A 79 12.98 -23.53 -7.95
CA VAL A 79 12.66 -22.70 -9.14
C VAL A 79 13.17 -21.26 -9.02
N GLY A 80 13.87 -20.91 -7.94
CA GLY A 80 14.43 -19.57 -7.71
C GLY A 80 13.38 -18.48 -7.51
N SER A 81 12.16 -18.82 -7.11
CA SER A 81 11.09 -17.85 -6.87
C SER A 81 11.31 -17.11 -5.56
N ARG A 82 11.31 -15.77 -5.61
CA ARG A 82 11.41 -14.90 -4.43
C ARG A 82 10.07 -14.37 -3.94
N ARG A 83 8.97 -14.90 -4.45
CA ARG A 83 7.64 -14.48 -4.00
C ARG A 83 7.46 -14.88 -2.53
N PRO A 84 7.10 -13.96 -1.63
CA PRO A 84 6.77 -14.32 -0.27
C PRO A 84 5.50 -15.19 -0.28
N VAL A 85 5.48 -16.19 0.60
CA VAL A 85 4.32 -17.05 0.78
C VAL A 85 3.60 -16.64 2.05
N THR A 86 2.28 -16.50 1.97
CA THR A 86 1.40 -16.32 3.13
C THR A 86 0.43 -17.49 3.20
N ALA A 87 0.51 -18.26 4.28
CA ALA A 87 -0.43 -19.32 4.60
C ALA A 87 -1.56 -18.76 5.48
N ILE A 88 -2.78 -18.75 4.95
CA ILE A 88 -3.99 -18.41 5.70
C ILE A 88 -4.56 -19.70 6.26
N LEU A 89 -4.65 -19.80 7.58
CA LEU A 89 -5.21 -20.97 8.26
C LEU A 89 -6.62 -20.63 8.71
N THR A 90 -7.64 -21.30 8.16
CA THR A 90 -9.04 -21.15 8.55
C THR A 90 -9.52 -22.39 9.31
N GLY A 91 -10.30 -22.18 10.38
CA GLY A 91 -10.73 -23.25 11.30
C GLY A 91 -10.16 -23.10 12.71
N PRO A 92 -10.17 -24.18 13.52
CA PRO A 92 -9.53 -24.19 14.83
C PRO A 92 -8.05 -23.80 14.71
N ARG A 93 -7.63 -22.89 15.58
CA ARG A 93 -6.23 -22.44 15.63
C ARG A 93 -5.34 -23.61 16.03
N PRO A 94 -4.30 -23.96 15.24
CA PRO A 94 -3.34 -24.98 15.64
C PRO A 94 -2.56 -24.56 16.89
N ASP A 95 -1.92 -25.53 17.54
CA ASP A 95 -1.03 -25.28 18.68
C ASP A 95 0.17 -24.40 18.28
N GLU A 96 0.79 -23.77 19.28
CA GLU A 96 1.88 -22.83 19.06
C GLU A 96 3.10 -23.47 18.38
N ASN A 97 3.45 -24.72 18.72
CA ASN A 97 4.59 -25.41 18.11
C ASN A 97 4.34 -25.65 16.62
N THR A 98 3.11 -25.99 16.25
CA THR A 98 2.70 -26.12 14.85
C THR A 98 2.79 -24.79 14.11
N LEU A 99 2.22 -23.72 14.68
CA LEU A 99 2.27 -22.40 14.07
C LEU A 99 3.71 -21.92 13.87
N GLU A 100 4.58 -22.06 14.89
CA GLU A 100 5.99 -21.71 14.80
C GLU A 100 6.71 -22.52 13.72
N SER A 101 6.41 -23.82 13.64
CA SER A 101 7.00 -24.70 12.62
C SER A 101 6.64 -24.29 11.19
N ILE A 102 5.40 -23.86 10.95
CA ILE A 102 4.96 -23.34 9.64
C ILE A 102 5.58 -21.96 9.39
N ALA A 103 5.65 -21.11 10.43
CA ALA A 103 6.21 -19.77 10.37
C ALA A 103 7.70 -19.73 9.99
N ARG A 104 8.44 -20.82 10.22
CA ARG A 104 9.83 -20.97 9.75
C ARG A 104 9.97 -21.03 8.23
N VAL A 105 8.88 -21.33 7.51
CA VAL A 105 8.89 -21.47 6.04
C VAL A 105 8.17 -20.31 5.35
N CYS A 106 7.06 -19.84 5.91
CA CYS A 106 6.24 -18.79 5.30
C CYS A 106 5.60 -17.88 6.35
N ARG A 107 4.98 -16.78 5.92
CA ARG A 107 4.13 -15.98 6.82
C ARG A 107 2.88 -16.79 7.14
N VAL A 108 2.42 -16.75 8.38
CA VAL A 108 1.22 -17.48 8.82
C VAL A 108 0.21 -16.46 9.33
N LEU A 109 -0.99 -16.50 8.75
CA LEU A 109 -2.12 -15.68 9.14
C LEU A 109 -3.25 -16.60 9.62
N PRO A 110 -3.34 -16.89 10.92
CA PRO A 110 -4.45 -17.65 11.47
C PRO A 110 -5.70 -16.76 11.48
N VAL A 111 -6.67 -17.11 10.64
CA VAL A 111 -8.00 -16.50 10.65
C VAL A 111 -8.94 -17.52 11.27
N GLY A 112 -9.62 -17.15 12.35
CA GLY A 112 -10.63 -18.04 12.92
C GLY A 112 -11.78 -18.30 11.94
N THR A 113 -12.81 -18.98 12.40
CA THR A 113 -14.13 -18.90 11.77
C THR A 113 -14.92 -17.85 12.53
N PRO A 114 -15.04 -16.60 12.04
CA PRO A 114 -15.87 -15.62 12.71
C PRO A 114 -17.31 -16.13 12.76
N THR A 115 -17.96 -15.97 13.92
CA THR A 115 -19.34 -16.39 14.15
C THR A 115 -20.14 -15.23 14.73
N GLY A 116 -21.24 -14.83 14.07
CA GLY A 116 -22.03 -13.68 14.50
C GLY A 116 -22.56 -12.80 13.36
N THR A 117 -23.07 -11.62 13.72
CA THR A 117 -23.71 -10.69 12.78
C THR A 117 -22.72 -9.79 12.04
N LYS A 118 -21.45 -9.76 12.47
CA LYS A 118 -20.37 -8.92 11.92
C LYS A 118 -19.20 -9.74 11.35
N ASP A 119 -19.49 -10.96 10.91
CA ASP A 119 -18.46 -11.92 10.53
C ASP A 119 -17.58 -11.43 9.39
N ASP A 120 -18.16 -10.72 8.41
CA ASP A 120 -17.43 -10.18 7.28
C ASP A 120 -16.52 -9.01 7.68
N GLU A 121 -16.99 -8.09 8.55
CA GLU A 121 -16.18 -6.97 9.07
C GLU A 121 -14.96 -7.49 9.84
N VAL A 122 -15.16 -8.51 10.70
CA VAL A 122 -14.08 -9.11 11.49
C VAL A 122 -13.09 -9.86 10.59
N LEU A 123 -13.58 -10.60 9.60
CA LEU A 123 -12.74 -11.31 8.66
C LEU A 123 -11.93 -10.34 7.79
N GLU A 124 -12.55 -9.25 7.32
CA GLU A 124 -11.87 -8.20 6.57
C GLU A 124 -10.77 -7.53 7.40
N ASP A 125 -11.04 -7.23 8.68
CA ASP A 125 -10.04 -6.69 9.61
C ASP A 125 -8.84 -7.64 9.77
N TRP A 126 -9.07 -8.94 9.93
CA TRP A 126 -7.98 -9.93 10.00
C TRP A 126 -7.18 -10.04 8.69
N LEU A 127 -7.86 -9.90 7.55
CA LEU A 127 -7.24 -9.94 6.23
C LEU A 127 -6.58 -8.62 5.82
N SER A 128 -6.81 -7.52 6.56
CA SER A 128 -6.30 -6.17 6.26
C SER A 128 -4.79 -6.12 6.04
N VAL A 129 -4.03 -7.03 6.66
CA VAL A 129 -2.57 -7.18 6.47
C VAL A 129 -2.19 -7.50 5.02
N LEU A 130 -3.08 -8.15 4.26
CA LEU A 130 -2.89 -8.51 2.85
C LEU A 130 -3.59 -7.55 1.89
N LEU A 131 -4.57 -6.80 2.39
CA LEU A 131 -5.34 -5.89 1.56
C LEU A 131 -4.52 -4.62 1.27
N PRO A 132 -4.60 -4.06 0.05
CA PRO A 132 -4.03 -2.76 -0.22
C PRO A 132 -4.57 -1.75 0.78
N LEU A 133 -3.67 -0.96 1.36
CA LEU A 133 -4.09 0.15 2.19
C LEU A 133 -5.01 1.05 1.35
N PRO A 134 -6.21 1.39 1.85
CA PRO A 134 -7.04 2.37 1.18
C PRO A 134 -6.30 3.69 1.24
N ILE A 135 -5.55 4.00 0.17
CA ILE A 135 -5.04 5.33 -0.05
C ILE A 135 -6.31 6.12 -0.37
N ALA A 136 -6.82 6.85 0.63
CA ALA A 136 -7.86 7.82 0.38
C ALA A 136 -7.40 8.61 -0.86
N PRO A 137 -8.20 8.67 -1.94
CA PRO A 137 -7.86 9.56 -3.04
C PRO A 137 -7.58 10.89 -2.38
N GLN A 138 -6.44 11.51 -2.68
CA GLN A 138 -6.09 12.84 -2.19
C GLN A 138 -7.12 13.84 -2.77
N SER A 139 -8.34 13.76 -2.27
CA SER A 139 -9.52 14.53 -2.62
C SER A 139 -9.47 15.69 -1.66
N GLY A 140 -8.50 16.54 -1.91
CA GLY A 140 -8.10 17.58 -0.99
C GLY A 140 -6.81 18.16 -1.51
N ILE A 141 -6.95 19.11 -2.44
CA ILE A 141 -6.27 20.40 -2.42
C ILE A 141 -4.96 20.30 -1.63
N ALA A 142 -3.84 20.21 -2.34
CA ALA A 142 -2.54 20.57 -1.78
C ALA A 142 -2.78 21.79 -0.88
N ALA A 143 -2.71 21.62 0.44
CA ALA A 143 -3.02 22.67 1.41
C ALA A 143 -2.32 23.92 0.91
N ASP A 144 -3.04 24.95 0.44
CA ASP A 144 -2.48 26.05 -0.36
C ASP A 144 -1.24 26.60 0.35
N PRO A 145 -0.03 26.12 -0.01
CA PRO A 145 1.11 26.32 0.87
C PRO A 145 1.49 27.79 0.83
N ILE A 146 1.22 28.42 -0.31
CA ILE A 146 1.40 29.84 -0.56
C ILE A 146 0.37 30.63 0.24
N GLY A 147 -0.90 30.20 0.29
CA GLY A 147 -1.94 30.80 1.12
C GLY A 147 -1.63 30.75 2.61
N GLU A 148 -1.06 29.65 3.11
CA GLU A 148 -0.62 29.54 4.51
C GLU A 148 0.61 30.41 4.80
N ILE A 149 1.59 30.46 3.90
CA ILE A 149 2.74 31.38 4.03
C ILE A 149 2.26 32.83 4.08
N LYS A 150 1.29 33.22 3.25
CA LYS A 150 0.71 34.58 3.26
C LYS A 150 0.11 34.97 4.61
N LYS A 151 -0.48 34.04 5.35
CA LYS A 151 -1.05 34.29 6.68
C LYS A 151 0.04 34.49 7.75
N LEU A 152 1.23 33.94 7.55
CA LEU A 152 2.36 34.02 8.47
C LEU A 152 3.28 35.22 8.21
N LEU A 153 3.09 35.93 7.10
CA LEU A 153 3.90 37.12 6.78
C LEU A 153 3.55 38.29 7.72
N PRO A 154 4.56 39.02 8.23
CA PRO A 154 4.33 40.21 9.03
C PRO A 154 3.53 41.26 8.25
N THR A 155 2.61 41.95 8.93
CA THR A 155 1.83 43.07 8.35
C THR A 155 2.69 44.30 8.00
N THR A 156 3.93 44.33 8.48
CA THR A 156 4.93 45.37 8.18
C THR A 156 5.69 45.11 6.87
N LEU A 157 5.51 43.94 6.26
CA LEU A 157 6.17 43.59 5.01
C LEU A 157 5.46 44.25 3.82
N ASP A 158 6.23 44.71 2.85
CA ASP A 158 5.66 45.19 1.58
C ASP A 158 4.94 44.04 0.86
N HIS A 159 3.60 44.06 0.94
CA HIS A 159 2.74 43.06 0.33
C HIS A 159 2.92 42.96 -1.19
N SER A 160 3.30 44.06 -1.86
CA SER A 160 3.60 44.09 -3.30
C SER A 160 4.85 43.27 -3.63
N LEU A 161 5.89 43.36 -2.79
CA LEU A 161 7.09 42.55 -2.94
C LEU A 161 6.82 41.07 -2.60
N ALA A 162 6.09 40.82 -1.52
CA ALA A 162 5.77 39.46 -1.07
C ALA A 162 4.96 38.68 -2.11
N ASP A 163 3.93 39.28 -2.69
CA ASP A 163 3.10 38.63 -3.71
C ASP A 163 3.89 38.27 -4.96
N VAL A 164 4.76 39.16 -5.42
CA VAL A 164 5.59 38.93 -6.62
C VAL A 164 6.61 37.81 -6.37
N VAL A 165 7.27 37.79 -5.21
CA VAL A 165 8.22 36.72 -4.86
C VAL A 165 7.51 35.36 -4.75
N LEU A 166 6.33 35.33 -4.12
CA LEU A 166 5.53 34.11 -4.01
C LEU A 166 5.04 33.60 -5.37
N GLN A 167 4.66 34.49 -6.29
CA GLN A 167 4.25 34.13 -7.66
C GLN A 167 5.39 33.56 -8.50
N VAL A 168 6.63 34.01 -8.27
CA VAL A 168 7.81 33.54 -9.03
C VAL A 168 8.45 32.31 -8.39
N SER A 169 8.16 32.03 -7.11
CA SER A 169 8.71 30.90 -6.36
C SER A 169 8.57 29.51 -7.03
N PRO A 170 7.47 29.14 -7.73
CA PRO A 170 7.35 27.82 -8.36
C PRO A 170 8.35 27.61 -9.52
N ARG A 171 8.92 28.69 -10.07
CA ARG A 171 9.90 28.66 -11.15
C ARG A 171 11.34 28.47 -10.65
N GLY A 172 11.53 28.34 -9.34
CA GLY A 172 12.81 28.01 -8.72
C GLY A 172 13.68 29.23 -8.37
N PRO A 173 14.83 28.97 -7.73
CA PRO A 173 15.63 30.00 -7.03
C PRO A 173 16.21 31.07 -7.96
N LYS A 174 16.60 30.69 -9.18
CA LYS A 174 17.14 31.64 -10.18
C LYS A 174 16.11 32.68 -10.60
N ALA A 175 14.84 32.27 -10.75
CA ALA A 175 13.76 33.15 -11.15
C ALA A 175 13.47 34.19 -10.05
N VAL A 176 13.44 33.76 -8.79
CA VAL A 176 13.26 34.65 -7.63
C VAL A 176 14.42 35.65 -7.53
N GLN A 177 15.66 35.18 -7.69
CA GLN A 177 16.86 36.04 -7.64
C GLN A 177 16.85 37.11 -8.73
N GLN A 178 16.44 36.76 -9.95
CA GLN A 178 16.34 37.71 -11.06
C GLN A 178 15.28 38.79 -10.82
N GLU A 179 14.11 38.41 -10.31
CA GLU A 179 13.04 39.37 -10.04
C GLU A 179 13.39 40.31 -8.89
N LEU A 180 14.03 39.80 -7.83
CA LEU A 180 14.53 40.64 -6.73
C LEU A 180 15.62 41.60 -7.23
N LYS A 181 16.57 41.12 -8.05
CA LYS A 181 17.61 41.95 -8.67
C LYS A 181 16.99 43.08 -9.50
N ARG A 182 16.01 42.77 -10.36
CA ARG A 182 15.30 43.77 -11.18
C ARG A 182 14.71 44.88 -10.32
N ARG A 183 13.99 44.52 -9.26
CA ARG A 183 13.35 45.47 -8.34
C ARG A 183 14.35 46.35 -7.58
N LEU A 184 15.47 45.78 -7.14
CA LEU A 184 16.53 46.54 -6.49
C LEU A 184 17.20 47.52 -7.46
N THR A 185 17.34 47.18 -8.75
CA THR A 185 18.02 48.03 -9.73
C THR A 185 17.12 49.15 -10.29
N VAL A 186 15.80 48.97 -10.35
CA VAL A 186 14.86 49.96 -10.92
C VAL A 186 14.97 51.36 -10.30
N PRO A 187 15.01 51.55 -8.96
CA PRO A 187 15.19 52.88 -8.36
C PRO A 187 16.49 53.56 -8.78
N PHE A 188 17.59 52.81 -8.87
CA PHE A 188 18.89 53.34 -9.28
C PHE A 188 18.93 53.71 -10.77
N ALA A 189 18.25 52.93 -11.63
CA ALA A 189 18.14 53.25 -13.05
C ALA A 189 17.28 54.50 -13.30
N ILE A 190 16.21 54.69 -12.53
CA ILE A 190 15.37 55.90 -12.58
C ILE A 190 16.16 57.12 -12.08
N ALA A 191 16.93 56.98 -11.00
CA ALA A 191 17.78 58.04 -10.46
C ALA A 191 18.90 58.43 -11.45
N ALA A 192 19.55 57.45 -12.08
CA ALA A 192 20.58 57.69 -13.09
C ALA A 192 20.02 58.39 -14.35
N LYS A 193 18.78 58.06 -14.75
CA LYS A 193 18.12 58.73 -15.88
C LYS A 193 17.75 60.19 -15.58
N LYS A 194 17.26 60.47 -14.36
CA LYS A 194 16.97 61.85 -13.93
C LYS A 194 18.21 62.73 -13.86
N LEU A 195 19.36 62.16 -13.52
CA LEU A 195 20.64 62.88 -13.45
C LEU A 195 21.29 63.14 -14.84
N GLY A 196 20.83 62.46 -15.90
CA GLY A 196 21.31 62.63 -17.27
C GLY A 196 20.35 63.41 -18.18
N GLU A 197 19.22 63.90 -17.66
CA GLU A 197 18.27 64.77 -18.37
C GLU A 197 18.43 66.27 -17.97
N ASP A 198 19.46 66.59 -17.16
CA ASP A 198 19.84 67.94 -16.72
C ASP A 198 21.13 68.48 -17.41
N GLU A 199 21.56 67.91 -18.55
CA GLU A 199 22.54 68.52 -19.49
C GLU A 199 21.84 68.93 -20.79
#